data_AF-A0A557SXJ2-F1
#
_entry.id   AF-A0A557SXJ2-F1
#
_cell.length_a   1.000
_cell.length_b   1.000
_cell.length_c   1.000
_cell.angle_alpha   90.00
_cell.angle_beta   90.00
_cell.angle_gamma   90.00
#
_symmetry.space_group_name_H-M   'P 1'
#
loop_
_entity.id
_entity.type
_entity.pdbx_description
1 polymer ?
#
loop_
_entity_poly.entity_id
_entity_poly.type
_entity_poly.pdbx_seq_one_letter_code
_entity_poly.pdbx_strand_id
1 'polypeptide(L)'
;MASANNFGIEKGKGDVAIKWINEFITKNNKSFKISITNNQLHTLNFGDFDLVEWNGDWSIARNVIKKSSSKLNIKVIEAGYHKKGNIVEAFFGMSQEYCKVYSSGKFTGTLILKRKSGNWIVNKEKRA
;
A
#
# COMPACT_ATOMS: atom_id res chain seq x y z
N MET A 1 1.29 12.01 14.87
CA MET A 1 1.47 11.58 13.47
C MET A 1 1.12 10.10 13.35
N ALA A 2 -0.14 9.77 13.05
CA ALA A 2 -0.46 8.42 12.57
C ALA A 2 -0.13 8.38 11.08
N SER A 3 1.16 8.28 10.74
CA SER A 3 1.62 8.18 9.35
C SER A 3 1.40 6.74 8.89
N ALA A 4 0.17 6.43 8.49
CA ALA A 4 -0.12 5.24 7.72
C ALA A 4 0.71 5.32 6.43
N ASN A 5 1.73 4.49 6.29
CA ASN A 5 2.75 4.62 5.24
C ASN A 5 2.91 3.33 4.42
N ASN A 6 2.15 2.28 4.71
CA ASN A 6 2.43 0.94 4.20
C ASN A 6 1.73 0.68 2.87
N PHE A 7 2.18 1.38 1.83
CA PHE A 7 1.92 0.92 0.48
C PHE A 7 2.83 -0.28 0.18
N GLY A 8 2.36 -1.16 -0.68
CA GLY A 8 3.09 -2.35 -1.08
C GLY A 8 2.87 -2.69 -2.55
N ILE A 9 3.87 -3.27 -3.18
CA ILE A 9 3.86 -3.72 -4.56
C ILE A 9 4.14 -5.21 -4.57
N GLU A 10 3.46 -5.97 -5.44
CA GLU A 10 3.69 -7.41 -5.59
C GLU A 10 5.18 -7.75 -5.69
N LYS A 11 5.61 -8.73 -4.88
CA LYS A 11 7.02 -9.10 -4.76
C LYS A 11 7.64 -9.43 -6.13
N GLY A 12 8.80 -8.83 -6.41
CA GLY A 12 9.48 -8.98 -7.70
C GLY A 12 8.90 -8.15 -8.85
N LYS A 13 7.91 -7.29 -8.58
CA LYS A 13 7.38 -6.29 -9.53
C LYS A 13 7.74 -4.85 -9.14
N GLY A 14 8.56 -4.67 -8.11
CA GLY A 14 9.00 -3.36 -7.62
C GLY A 14 9.61 -2.50 -8.71
N ASP A 15 10.66 -2.97 -9.39
CA ASP A 15 11.40 -2.17 -10.39
C ASP A 15 10.52 -1.68 -11.54
N VAL A 16 9.69 -2.57 -12.11
CA VAL A 16 8.79 -2.21 -13.21
C VAL A 16 7.71 -1.21 -12.74
N ALA A 17 7.22 -1.36 -11.52
CA ALA A 17 6.24 -0.46 -10.94
C ALA A 17 6.83 0.93 -10.63
N ILE A 18 8.00 1.01 -10.01
CA ILE A 18 8.69 2.28 -9.72
C ILE A 18 9.04 3.01 -11.00
N LYS A 19 9.57 2.31 -12.01
CA LYS A 19 9.85 2.89 -13.33
C LYS A 19 8.59 3.52 -13.93
N TRP A 20 7.49 2.77 -13.98
CA TRP A 20 6.22 3.28 -14.51
C TRP A 20 5.67 4.46 -13.71
N ILE A 21 5.76 4.41 -12.36
CA ILE A 21 5.31 5.52 -11.50
C ILE A 21 6.14 6.78 -11.77
N ASN A 22 7.47 6.68 -11.87
CA ASN A 22 8.33 7.81 -12.16
C ASN A 22 8.02 8.44 -13.51
N GLU A 23 7.86 7.63 -14.57
CA GLU A 23 7.43 8.09 -15.90
C GLU A 23 6.07 8.81 -15.84
N PHE A 24 5.11 8.26 -15.09
CA PHE A 24 3.80 8.87 -14.89
C PHE A 24 3.89 10.20 -14.15
N ILE A 25 4.70 10.29 -13.09
CA ILE A 25 4.88 11.50 -12.28
C ILE A 25 5.53 12.62 -13.09
N THR A 26 6.62 12.32 -13.81
CA THR A 26 7.30 13.27 -14.70
C THR A 26 6.37 13.78 -15.79
N LYS A 27 5.63 12.89 -16.47
CA LYS A 27 4.68 13.27 -17.53
C LYS A 27 3.57 14.20 -17.03
N ASN A 28 3.21 14.13 -15.75
CA ASN A 28 2.12 14.91 -15.16
C ASN A 28 2.60 16.07 -14.28
N ASN A 29 3.89 16.44 -14.33
CA ASN A 29 4.51 17.53 -13.55
C ASN A 29 4.19 17.48 -12.04
N LYS A 30 4.21 16.28 -11.45
CA LYS A 30 3.93 16.09 -10.03
C LYS A 30 5.23 16.00 -9.22
N SER A 31 5.23 16.57 -8.01
CA SER A 31 6.31 16.34 -7.04
C SER A 31 5.97 15.13 -6.18
N PHE A 32 6.54 13.97 -6.53
CA PHE A 32 6.35 12.72 -5.81
C PHE A 32 7.57 11.82 -5.97
N LYS A 33 8.01 11.19 -4.89
CA LYS A 33 9.11 10.21 -4.90
C LYS A 33 8.65 8.91 -4.27
N ILE A 34 9.14 7.80 -4.79
CA ILE A 34 8.85 6.46 -4.28
C ILE A 34 10.03 5.53 -4.54
N SER A 35 10.33 4.67 -3.57
CA SER A 35 11.36 3.63 -3.64
C SER A 35 10.88 2.36 -2.93
N ILE A 36 11.41 1.22 -3.36
CA ILE A 36 11.20 -0.07 -2.70
C ILE A 36 12.08 -0.12 -1.46
N THR A 37 11.52 -0.58 -0.34
CA THR A 37 12.26 -0.84 0.90
C THR A 37 12.72 -2.29 0.95
N ASN A 38 13.62 -2.61 1.87
CA ASN A 38 14.02 -4.00 2.14
C ASN A 38 12.97 -4.79 2.97
N ASN A 39 11.84 -4.16 3.32
CA ASN A 39 10.80 -4.79 4.12
C ASN A 39 9.77 -5.46 3.22
N GLN A 40 9.40 -6.69 3.59
CA GLN A 40 8.37 -7.46 2.90
C GLN A 40 7.16 -7.70 3.81
N LEU A 41 5.99 -7.76 3.18
CA LEU A 41 4.77 -8.17 3.83
C LEU A 41 4.26 -9.47 3.21
N HIS A 42 4.19 -10.50 4.04
CA HIS A 42 3.67 -11.81 3.66
C HIS A 42 2.19 -11.91 4.04
N THR A 43 1.34 -12.28 3.09
CA THR A 43 -0.10 -12.51 3.30
C THR A 43 -0.43 -13.96 2.95
N LEU A 44 -1.42 -14.58 3.61
CA LEU A 44 -1.82 -15.95 3.24
C LEU A 44 -2.73 -15.94 2.01
N ASN A 45 -3.54 -14.89 1.84
CA ASN A 45 -4.57 -14.83 0.80
C ASN A 45 -4.18 -14.07 -0.47
N PHE A 46 -3.17 -13.21 -0.45
CA PHE A 46 -2.86 -12.28 -1.54
C PHE A 46 -1.43 -12.38 -2.08
N GLY A 47 -0.58 -13.20 -1.47
CA GLY A 47 0.84 -13.35 -1.80
C GLY A 47 1.73 -12.37 -1.04
N ASP A 48 2.95 -12.19 -1.54
CA ASP A 48 3.98 -11.36 -0.93
C ASP A 48 4.07 -9.97 -1.58
N PHE A 49 4.41 -8.97 -0.78
CA PHE A 49 4.57 -7.59 -1.22
C PHE A 49 5.89 -7.01 -0.74
N ASP A 50 6.58 -6.29 -1.62
CA ASP A 50 7.67 -5.39 -1.26
C ASP A 50 7.04 -4.06 -0.79
N LEU A 51 7.35 -3.63 0.44
CA LEU A 51 6.86 -2.36 0.97
C LEU A 51 7.64 -1.20 0.33
N VAL A 52 6.97 -0.06 0.17
CA VAL A 52 7.58 1.14 -0.38
C VAL A 52 7.71 2.26 0.65
N GLU A 53 8.73 3.07 0.47
CA GLU A 53 8.82 4.40 1.08
C GLU A 53 8.49 5.44 0.01
N TRP A 54 7.89 6.55 0.42
CA TRP A 54 7.46 7.58 -0.51
C TRP A 54 7.41 8.95 0.17
N ASN A 55 7.51 10.00 -0.63
CA ASN A 55 7.42 11.38 -0.18
C ASN A 55 6.61 12.20 -1.19
N GLY A 56 5.67 13.01 -0.68
CA GLY A 56 4.82 13.88 -1.48
C GLY A 56 3.40 13.93 -0.92
N ASP A 57 2.44 14.26 -1.79
CA ASP A 57 1.03 14.29 -1.42
C ASP A 57 0.41 12.88 -1.36
N TRP A 58 -0.37 12.64 -0.31
CA TRP A 58 -1.01 11.35 -0.04
C TRP A 58 -2.01 10.92 -1.13
N SER A 59 -2.75 11.87 -1.70
CA SER A 59 -3.70 11.58 -2.78
C SER A 59 -2.97 11.16 -4.05
N ILE A 60 -1.78 11.73 -4.30
CA ILE A 60 -0.90 11.30 -5.39
C ILE A 60 -0.43 9.86 -5.13
N ALA A 61 0.08 9.54 -3.94
CA ALA A 61 0.54 8.21 -3.56
C ALA A 61 -0.51 7.12 -3.85
N ARG A 62 -1.73 7.32 -3.32
CA ARG A 62 -2.85 6.40 -3.53
C ARG A 62 -3.19 6.21 -5.00
N ASN A 63 -3.27 7.32 -5.73
CA ASN A 63 -3.64 7.29 -7.14
C ASN A 63 -2.58 6.56 -7.97
N VAL A 64 -1.28 6.81 -7.75
CA VAL A 64 -0.23 6.16 -8.56
C VAL A 64 -0.07 4.69 -8.24
N ILE A 65 -0.15 4.29 -6.97
CA ILE A 65 -0.11 2.87 -6.56
C ILE A 65 -1.30 2.11 -7.15
N LYS A 66 -2.52 2.64 -7.06
CA LYS A 66 -3.68 1.99 -7.64
C LYS A 66 -3.61 1.93 -9.17
N LYS A 67 -3.13 2.99 -9.84
CA LYS A 67 -2.98 3.00 -11.30
C LYS A 67 -1.90 2.04 -11.78
N SER A 68 -0.79 1.88 -11.06
CA SER A 68 0.26 0.94 -11.44
C SER A 68 -0.26 -0.50 -11.45
N SER A 69 -1.10 -0.86 -10.47
CA SER A 69 -1.81 -2.16 -10.45
C SER A 69 -2.58 -2.43 -11.74
N SER A 70 -3.36 -1.46 -12.21
CA SER A 70 -4.14 -1.59 -13.45
C SER A 70 -3.25 -1.63 -14.69
N LYS A 71 -2.24 -0.76 -14.77
CA LYS A 71 -1.40 -0.61 -15.97
C LYS A 71 -0.39 -1.74 -16.16
N LEU A 72 0.07 -2.33 -15.07
CA LEU A 72 1.08 -3.38 -15.11
C LEU A 72 0.51 -4.77 -14.83
N ASN A 73 -0.80 -4.87 -14.58
CA ASN A 73 -1.47 -6.12 -14.22
C ASN A 73 -0.83 -6.80 -12.99
N ILE A 74 -0.59 -6.02 -11.94
CA ILE A 74 0.08 -6.47 -10.70
C ILE A 74 -0.83 -6.27 -9.48
N LYS A 75 -0.48 -6.92 -8.37
CA LYS A 75 -1.11 -6.64 -7.07
C LYS A 75 -0.45 -5.48 -6.34
N VAL A 76 -1.25 -4.71 -5.61
CA VAL A 76 -0.76 -3.61 -4.75
C VAL A 76 -1.55 -3.53 -3.44
N ILE A 77 -0.91 -2.97 -2.42
CA ILE A 77 -1.52 -2.60 -1.15
C ILE A 77 -1.66 -1.07 -1.11
N GLU A 78 -2.88 -0.61 -0.82
CA GLU A 78 -3.20 0.79 -0.57
C GLU A 78 -3.50 1.00 0.92
N ALA A 79 -2.68 1.83 1.56
CA ALA A 79 -2.66 2.07 2.99
C ALA A 79 -3.58 3.23 3.46
N GLY A 80 -3.61 3.45 4.79
CA GLY A 80 -4.20 4.63 5.45
C GLY A 80 -5.69 4.87 5.28
N TYR A 81 -6.47 3.81 5.08
CA TYR A 81 -7.93 3.94 5.02
C TYR A 81 -8.54 3.95 6.43
N HIS A 82 -9.22 5.04 6.78
CA HIS A 82 -10.09 5.09 7.96
C HIS A 82 -11.49 4.62 7.55
N LYS A 83 -12.07 3.62 8.22
CA LYS A 83 -13.47 3.25 7.96
C LYS A 83 -14.33 4.30 8.65
N LYS A 84 -15.27 4.91 7.92
CA LYS A 84 -16.27 5.77 8.58
C LYS A 84 -17.21 4.88 9.40
N GLY A 85 -17.31 5.15 10.70
CA GLY A 85 -18.47 4.73 11.50
C GLY A 85 -18.26 3.70 12.61
N ASN A 86 -17.06 3.50 13.15
CA ASN A 86 -16.91 2.71 14.39
C ASN A 86 -15.96 3.37 15.38
N ILE A 87 -16.47 3.65 16.58
CA ILE A 87 -15.71 4.15 17.75
C ILE A 87 -14.56 3.20 18.13
N VAL A 88 -14.65 1.91 17.77
CA VAL A 88 -13.56 0.93 17.87
C VAL A 88 -12.32 1.33 17.06
N GLU A 89 -12.48 2.13 16.00
CA GLU A 89 -11.35 2.61 15.17
C GLU A 89 -10.60 3.78 15.77
N ALA A 90 -11.17 4.49 16.76
CA ALA A 90 -10.41 5.44 17.56
C ALA A 90 -9.30 4.73 18.38
N PHE A 91 -9.45 3.42 18.65
CA PHE A 91 -8.46 2.54 19.28
C PHE A 91 -7.52 1.82 18.30
N PHE A 92 -7.67 1.96 16.96
CA PHE A 92 -6.57 1.64 16.01
C PHE A 92 -5.33 2.53 16.28
N GLY A 93 -5.47 3.53 17.16
CA GLY A 93 -4.44 4.32 17.80
C GLY A 93 -3.11 3.59 17.99
N MET A 94 -2.13 4.07 17.23
CA MET A 94 -0.68 3.88 17.35
C MET A 94 -0.04 2.59 16.83
N SER A 95 -0.73 1.46 16.66
CA SER A 95 -0.04 0.19 16.32
C SER A 95 -0.61 -0.63 15.17
N GLN A 96 -1.74 -0.23 14.58
CA GLN A 96 -2.43 -0.99 13.54
C GLN A 96 -2.82 -0.12 12.34
N GLU A 97 -2.90 -0.73 11.15
CA GLU A 97 -3.21 -0.02 9.91
C GLU A 97 -4.15 -0.83 9.03
N TYR A 98 -5.22 -0.20 8.55
CA TYR A 98 -6.16 -0.81 7.62
C TYR A 98 -5.77 -0.51 6.17
N CYS A 99 -5.67 -1.56 5.37
CA CYS A 99 -5.24 -1.49 3.98
C CYS A 99 -6.24 -2.18 3.06
N LYS A 100 -6.26 -1.75 1.79
CA LYS A 100 -6.96 -2.42 0.70
C LYS A 100 -5.96 -3.09 -0.22
N VAL A 101 -6.33 -4.24 -0.75
CA VAL A 101 -5.56 -4.96 -1.77
C VAL A 101 -6.28 -4.83 -3.10
N TYR A 102 -5.52 -4.50 -4.14
CA TYR A 102 -6.00 -4.49 -5.52
C TYR A 102 -5.18 -5.46 -6.36
N SER A 103 -5.83 -6.09 -7.33
CA SER A 103 -5.22 -6.85 -8.40
C SER A 103 -5.71 -6.31 -9.73
N SER A 104 -4.79 -5.95 -10.62
CA SER A 104 -5.14 -5.42 -11.95
C SER A 104 -6.09 -4.20 -11.87
N GLY A 105 -5.94 -3.39 -10.82
CA GLY A 105 -6.78 -2.22 -10.52
C GLY A 105 -8.14 -2.54 -9.86
N LYS A 106 -8.51 -3.81 -9.73
CA LYS A 106 -9.76 -4.24 -9.09
C LYS A 106 -9.53 -4.51 -7.61
N PHE A 107 -10.46 -4.08 -6.76
CA PHE A 107 -10.42 -4.38 -5.33
C PHE A 107 -10.60 -5.89 -5.10
N THR A 108 -9.73 -6.50 -4.30
CA THR A 108 -9.70 -7.95 -4.07
C THR A 108 -9.83 -8.32 -2.59
N GLY A 109 -9.60 -7.38 -1.68
CA GLY A 109 -9.74 -7.63 -0.27
C GLY A 109 -9.09 -6.59 0.62
N THR A 110 -9.03 -6.89 1.91
CA THR A 110 -8.59 -5.96 2.95
C THR A 110 -7.57 -6.65 3.86
N LEU A 111 -6.66 -5.83 4.41
CA LEU A 111 -5.69 -6.24 5.41
C LEU A 111 -5.81 -5.33 6.63
N ILE A 112 -5.56 -5.91 7.80
CA ILE A 112 -5.23 -5.16 9.01
C ILE A 112 -3.79 -5.51 9.35
N LEU A 113 -2.91 -4.52 9.29
CA LEU A 113 -1.52 -4.64 9.70
C LEU A 113 -1.38 -4.29 11.17
N LYS A 114 -0.35 -4.84 11.83
CA LYS A 114 0.07 -4.43 13.16
C LYS A 114 1.60 -4.33 13.23
N ARG A 115 2.11 -3.49 14.13
CA ARG A 115 3.55 -3.48 14.45
C ARG A 115 3.91 -4.63 15.38
N LYS A 116 4.96 -5.38 15.04
CA LYS A 116 5.61 -6.37 15.90
C LYS A 116 7.13 -6.20 15.76
N SER A 117 7.80 -5.91 16.87
CA SER A 117 9.26 -5.69 16.90
C SER A 117 9.76 -4.67 15.86
N GLY A 118 9.03 -3.55 15.70
CA GLY A 118 9.36 -2.49 14.74
C GLY A 118 8.89 -2.73 13.30
N ASN A 119 8.53 -3.96 12.94
CA ASN A 119 8.10 -4.33 11.60
C ASN A 119 6.57 -4.40 11.46
N TRP A 120 6.07 -4.14 10.26
CA TRP A 120 4.66 -4.35 9.94
C TRP A 120 4.40 -5.80 9.56
N ILE A 121 3.39 -6.41 10.19
CA ILE A 121 2.95 -7.77 9.90
C ILE A 121 1.44 -7.81 9.69
N VAL A 122 0.95 -8.80 8.95
CA VAL A 122 -0.48 -9.03 8.77
C VAL A 122 -1.08 -9.55 10.08
N ASN A 123 -2.10 -8.86 10.58
CA ASN A 123 -2.89 -9.28 11.73
C ASN A 123 -4.19 -9.99 11.29
N LYS A 124 -4.86 -9.44 10.27
CA LYS A 124 -6.08 -10.01 9.69
C LYS A 124 -6.10 -9.74 8.19
N GLU A 125 -6.76 -10.62 7.45
CA GLU A 125 -6.96 -10.50 6.01
C GLU A 125 -8.35 -11.03 5.63
N LYS A 126 -8.98 -10.40 4.64
CA LYS A 126 -10.32 -10.76 4.17
C LYS A 126 -10.44 -10.54 2.66
N ARG A 127 -10.85 -11.56 1.90
CA ARG A 127 -11.20 -11.42 0.48
C ARG A 127 -12.53 -10.68 0.30
N ALA A 128 -12.63 -9.92 -0.79
CA ALA A 128 -13.84 -9.22 -1.21
C ALA A 128 -14.92 -10.20 -1.67
#